data_AF-S8ET68-F1
#
_entry.id   AF-S8ET68-F1
#
_cell.length_a   1.000
_cell.length_b   1.000
_cell.length_c   1.000
_cell.angle_alpha   90.00
_cell.angle_beta   90.00
_cell.angle_gamma   90.00
#
_symmetry.space_group_name_H-M   'P 1'
#
loop_
_entity.id
_entity.type
_entity.pdbx_description
1 polymer ?
#
loop_
_entity_poly.entity_id
_entity_poly.type
_entity_poly.pdbx_seq_one_letter_code
_entity_poly.pdbx_strand_id
1 'polypeptide(L)'
;MAPRKPRTQATAAKSAGSSTQDTSLRATPEFPPISPKRRLQTRAILEDQILLLDGFMTPDECKRYVQFIDGQELELTPPKKRGEAVRVNYRLSVTSTEMADRLYSLLAPHLPPFPYPASLRRDGADTRAVHSCNSNIRVYKYTPGQHFGCHYDDAVRDSQTGARSEWTLLVYLSGVEDGVKGGETVFYTGQKSKRGTEVITAPLTRGTALLHRHGHECLLHEGSPVISGTKYILRSDLMFMD
;
A
#
# COMPACT_ATOMS: atom_id res chain seq x y z
N MET A 1 -72.10 32.50 -40.88
CA MET A 1 -71.19 33.63 -40.60
C MET A 1 -69.86 33.09 -40.15
N ALA A 2 -68.77 33.70 -40.64
CA ALA A 2 -67.36 33.39 -40.42
C ALA A 2 -66.93 33.52 -38.94
N PRO A 3 -65.65 33.31 -38.52
CA PRO A 3 -64.45 32.95 -39.29
C PRO A 3 -63.53 31.88 -38.65
N ARG A 4 -62.52 31.46 -39.44
CA ARG A 4 -61.37 30.63 -39.07
C ARG A 4 -60.58 31.23 -37.91
N LYS A 5 -60.23 30.42 -36.91
CA LYS A 5 -59.29 30.76 -35.82
C LYS A 5 -57.84 30.42 -36.18
N PRO A 6 -56.86 31.16 -35.64
CA PRO A 6 -55.47 31.14 -36.08
C PRO A 6 -54.65 30.02 -35.42
N ARG A 7 -53.59 29.62 -36.13
CA ARG A 7 -52.60 28.62 -35.78
C ARG A 7 -51.58 29.24 -34.82
N THR A 8 -51.61 28.87 -33.55
CA THR A 8 -50.62 29.28 -32.54
C THR A 8 -49.42 28.33 -32.55
N GLN A 9 -48.24 28.89 -32.80
CA GLN A 9 -46.95 28.20 -32.63
C GLN A 9 -46.70 27.97 -31.13
N ALA A 10 -46.50 26.71 -30.74
CA ALA A 10 -45.99 26.36 -29.42
C ALA A 10 -44.46 26.57 -29.42
N THR A 11 -44.00 27.54 -28.63
CA THR A 11 -42.59 27.71 -28.30
C THR A 11 -42.18 26.64 -27.27
N ALA A 12 -41.26 25.76 -27.67
CA ALA A 12 -40.65 24.79 -26.77
C ALA A 12 -39.71 25.50 -25.79
N ALA A 13 -40.15 25.65 -24.53
CA ALA A 13 -39.27 26.03 -23.44
C ALA A 13 -38.39 24.83 -23.09
N LYS A 14 -37.09 24.92 -23.41
CA LYS A 14 -36.06 24.00 -22.92
C LYS A 14 -35.88 24.25 -21.42
N SER A 15 -36.44 23.38 -20.58
CA SER A 15 -36.06 23.28 -19.18
C SER A 15 -34.67 22.65 -19.11
N ALA A 16 -33.65 23.50 -18.93
CA ALA A 16 -32.33 23.06 -18.51
C ALA A 16 -32.44 22.56 -17.07
N GLY A 17 -32.73 21.27 -16.92
CA GLY A 17 -32.54 20.56 -15.67
C GLY A 17 -31.05 20.50 -15.38
N SER A 18 -30.54 21.51 -14.68
CA SER A 18 -29.24 21.50 -14.03
C SER A 18 -29.25 20.36 -13.00
N SER A 19 -28.82 19.17 -13.42
CA SER A 19 -28.40 18.13 -12.50
C SER A 19 -27.11 18.61 -11.86
N THR A 20 -27.26 19.35 -10.75
CA THR A 20 -26.18 19.57 -9.80
C THR A 20 -25.80 18.18 -9.28
N GLN A 21 -24.78 17.59 -9.90
CA GLN A 21 -24.03 16.52 -9.27
C GLN A 21 -23.48 17.10 -7.98
N ASP A 22 -24.10 16.69 -6.88
CA ASP A 22 -23.61 16.91 -5.54
C ASP A 22 -22.31 16.11 -5.40
N THR A 23 -21.20 16.70 -5.85
CA THR A 23 -19.87 16.26 -5.48
C THR A 23 -19.69 16.65 -4.02
N SER A 24 -20.32 15.88 -3.12
CA SER A 24 -19.89 15.88 -1.73
C SER A 24 -18.39 15.56 -1.73
N LEU A 25 -17.58 16.54 -1.34
CA LEU A 25 -16.17 16.35 -1.06
C LEU A 25 -16.10 15.28 0.02
N ARG A 26 -15.90 14.01 -0.37
CA ARG A 26 -15.69 12.94 0.60
C ARG A 26 -14.51 13.34 1.45
N ALA A 27 -14.76 13.58 2.74
CA ALA A 27 -13.72 13.91 3.69
C ALA A 27 -12.64 12.83 3.63
N THR A 28 -11.38 13.27 3.63
CA THR A 28 -10.25 12.34 3.74
C THR A 28 -10.39 11.59 5.06
N PRO A 29 -10.35 10.24 5.07
CA PRO A 29 -10.58 9.48 6.29
C PRO A 29 -9.46 9.75 7.29
N GLU A 30 -9.83 9.99 8.55
CA GLU A 30 -8.89 10.23 9.64
C GLU A 30 -8.34 8.88 10.16
N PHE A 31 -7.03 8.68 10.04
CA PHE A 31 -6.40 7.43 10.47
C PHE A 31 -6.29 7.36 12.00
N PRO A 32 -6.51 6.18 12.63
CA PRO A 32 -6.34 6.03 14.07
C PRO A 32 -4.89 6.35 14.51
N PRO A 33 -4.69 6.92 15.71
CA PRO A 33 -3.36 7.29 16.16
C PRO A 33 -2.50 6.06 16.47
N ILE A 34 -1.23 6.12 16.05
CA ILE A 34 -0.18 5.16 16.40
C ILE A 34 0.80 5.84 17.35
N SER A 35 1.11 5.19 18.47
CA SER A 35 2.00 5.71 19.50
C SER A 35 3.46 5.34 19.22
N PRO A 36 4.44 6.20 19.57
CA PRO A 36 5.86 5.87 19.47
C PRO A 36 6.23 4.59 20.20
N LYS A 37 7.05 3.77 19.55
CA LYS A 37 7.68 2.60 20.17
C LYS A 37 9.12 2.96 20.53
N ARG A 38 9.68 2.28 21.53
CA ARG A 38 11.07 2.48 21.94
C ARG A 38 11.85 1.22 21.65
N ARG A 39 13.06 1.38 21.12
CA ARG A 39 14.02 0.28 20.90
C ARG A 39 13.46 -0.85 20.01
N LEU A 40 12.67 -0.52 18.99
CA LEU A 40 12.37 -1.51 17.96
C LEU A 40 13.68 -1.93 17.30
N GLN A 41 13.87 -3.23 17.15
CA GLN A 41 15.01 -3.79 16.45
C GLN A 41 14.62 -4.01 15.00
N THR A 42 15.45 -3.51 14.10
CA THR A 42 15.38 -3.88 12.69
C THR A 42 16.18 -5.15 12.49
N ARG A 43 15.56 -6.21 11.96
CA ARG A 43 16.22 -7.46 11.60
C ARG A 43 16.15 -7.69 10.11
N ALA A 44 17.22 -8.15 9.50
CA ALA A 44 17.21 -8.61 8.12
C ALA A 44 16.74 -10.07 8.06
N ILE A 45 15.81 -10.38 7.16
CA ILE A 45 15.63 -11.76 6.67
C ILE A 45 16.61 -11.99 5.50
N LEU A 46 16.80 -10.97 4.68
CA LEU A 46 17.79 -10.93 3.63
C LEU A 46 18.45 -9.55 3.67
N GLU A 47 19.76 -9.53 3.94
CA GLU A 47 20.54 -8.30 4.04
C GLU A 47 20.36 -7.42 2.80
N ASP A 48 20.29 -6.11 3.02
CA ASP A 48 20.08 -5.08 2.00
C ASP A 48 18.82 -5.25 1.13
N GLN A 49 17.88 -6.14 1.46
CA GLN A 49 16.75 -6.47 0.60
C GLN A 49 15.41 -6.63 1.32
N ILE A 50 15.38 -7.29 2.49
CA ILE A 50 14.16 -7.62 3.24
C ILE A 50 14.42 -7.42 4.73
N LEU A 51 13.80 -6.40 5.32
CA LEU A 51 13.93 -6.04 6.73
C LEU A 51 12.59 -6.12 7.44
N LEU A 52 12.60 -6.51 8.72
CA LEU A 52 11.44 -6.53 9.59
C LEU A 52 11.67 -5.70 10.84
N LEU A 53 10.62 -5.01 11.28
CA LEU A 53 10.51 -4.36 12.58
C LEU A 53 9.29 -4.95 13.30
N ASP A 54 9.52 -5.96 14.13
CA ASP A 54 8.48 -6.65 14.88
C ASP A 54 7.94 -5.72 15.99
N GLY A 55 6.60 -5.70 16.20
CA GLY A 55 5.97 -4.86 17.22
C GLY A 55 5.91 -3.36 16.88
N PHE A 56 6.08 -2.98 15.60
CA PHE A 56 5.91 -1.62 15.12
C PHE A 56 4.53 -1.03 15.49
N MET A 57 3.47 -1.85 15.39
CA MET A 57 2.17 -1.57 15.96
C MET A 57 1.82 -2.59 17.05
N THR A 58 1.21 -2.11 18.13
CA THR A 58 0.66 -2.99 19.18
C THR A 58 -0.59 -3.73 18.69
N PRO A 59 -0.96 -4.86 19.32
CA PRO A 59 -2.22 -5.54 19.05
C PRO A 59 -3.45 -4.62 19.08
N ASP A 60 -3.53 -3.70 20.04
CA ASP A 60 -4.67 -2.79 20.17
C ASP A 60 -4.70 -1.71 19.07
N GLU A 61 -3.54 -1.22 18.64
CA GLU A 61 -3.44 -0.34 17.48
C GLU A 61 -3.86 -1.07 16.20
N CYS A 62 -3.37 -2.29 15.98
CA CYS A 62 -3.77 -3.12 14.85
C CYS A 62 -5.28 -3.37 14.85
N LYS A 63 -5.88 -3.72 15.99
CA LYS A 63 -7.32 -3.92 16.13
C LYS A 63 -8.12 -2.66 15.78
N ARG A 64 -7.70 -1.48 16.26
CA ARG A 64 -8.34 -0.20 15.91
C ARG A 64 -8.26 0.09 14.41
N TYR A 65 -7.12 -0.22 13.79
CA TYR A 65 -6.97 -0.07 12.34
C TYR A 65 -7.84 -1.04 11.54
N VAL A 66 -7.96 -2.30 11.97
CA VAL A 66 -8.87 -3.27 11.35
C VAL A 66 -10.32 -2.78 11.42
N GLN A 67 -10.77 -2.32 12.59
CA GLN A 67 -12.10 -1.72 12.77
C GLN A 67 -12.31 -0.49 11.89
N PHE A 68 -11.32 0.40 11.82
CA PHE A 68 -11.35 1.56 10.95
C PHE A 68 -11.50 1.17 9.48
N ILE A 69 -10.70 0.20 8.99
CA ILE A 69 -10.72 -0.29 7.61
C ILE A 69 -12.08 -0.93 7.27
N ASP A 70 -12.65 -1.72 8.18
CA ASP A 70 -13.96 -2.34 7.98
C ASP A 70 -15.11 -1.32 7.94
N GLY A 71 -14.91 -0.13 8.50
CA GLY A 71 -15.83 1.00 8.38
C GLY A 71 -15.66 1.83 7.11
N GLN A 72 -14.66 1.56 6.27
CA GLN A 72 -14.45 2.28 5.02
C GLN A 72 -15.13 1.59 3.83
N GLU A 73 -15.48 2.37 2.81
CA GLU A 73 -15.82 1.84 1.49
C GLU A 73 -14.55 1.40 0.76
N LEU A 74 -14.32 0.09 0.68
CA LEU A 74 -13.17 -0.47 -0.04
C LEU A 74 -13.58 -0.91 -1.46
N GLU A 75 -12.71 -0.63 -2.42
CA GLU A 75 -12.88 -1.07 -3.80
C GLU A 75 -12.26 -2.45 -4.00
N LEU A 76 -12.98 -3.35 -4.68
CA LEU A 76 -12.36 -4.58 -5.16
C LEU A 76 -11.44 -4.26 -6.33
N THR A 77 -10.24 -4.84 -6.36
CA THR A 77 -9.31 -4.65 -7.47
C THR A 77 -9.93 -5.11 -8.80
N PRO A 78 -9.78 -4.33 -9.89
CA PRO A 78 -10.30 -4.71 -11.18
C PRO A 78 -9.55 -5.92 -11.75
N PRO A 79 -10.12 -6.61 -12.76
CA PRO A 79 -9.42 -7.67 -13.48
C PRO A 79 -8.10 -7.16 -14.05
N LYS A 80 -7.06 -8.01 -13.99
CA LYS A 80 -5.73 -7.67 -14.51
C LYS A 80 -5.75 -7.32 -15.99
N LYS A 81 -4.93 -6.35 -16.39
CA LYS A 81 -4.65 -6.09 -17.81
C LYS A 81 -3.57 -7.04 -18.34
N ARG A 82 -3.35 -7.03 -19.66
CA ARG A 82 -2.27 -7.81 -20.28
C ARG A 82 -0.91 -7.35 -19.72
N GLY A 83 -0.13 -8.28 -19.19
CA GLY A 83 1.19 -8.01 -18.60
C GLY A 83 1.16 -7.69 -17.10
N GLU A 84 -0.02 -7.46 -16.51
CA GLU A 84 -0.15 -7.27 -15.06
C GLU A 84 -0.34 -8.62 -14.34
N ALA A 85 0.18 -8.69 -13.11
CA ALA A 85 -0.09 -9.81 -12.23
C ALA A 85 -1.56 -9.82 -11.79
N VAL A 86 -2.10 -11.02 -11.55
CA VAL A 86 -3.46 -11.16 -11.02
C VAL A 86 -3.47 -10.61 -9.60
N ARG A 87 -4.41 -9.71 -9.33
CA ARG A 87 -4.62 -9.15 -8.00
C ARG A 87 -6.10 -9.18 -7.67
N VAL A 88 -6.41 -9.81 -6.55
CA VAL A 88 -7.78 -9.89 -6.03
C VAL A 88 -7.72 -9.50 -4.56
N ASN A 89 -8.13 -8.28 -4.24
CA ASN A 89 -8.27 -7.80 -2.87
C ASN A 89 -9.16 -6.56 -2.80
N TYR A 90 -9.66 -6.27 -1.60
CA TYR A 90 -10.29 -4.98 -1.32
C TYR A 90 -9.22 -3.95 -0.95
N ARG A 91 -9.32 -2.73 -1.48
CA ARG A 91 -8.35 -1.66 -1.22
C ARG A 91 -9.00 -0.30 -1.06
N LEU A 92 -8.30 0.57 -0.36
CA LEU A 92 -8.49 2.01 -0.36
C LEU A 92 -7.12 2.67 -0.57
N SER A 93 -7.08 3.75 -1.34
CA SER A 93 -5.89 4.57 -1.62
C SER A 93 -6.24 6.01 -1.32
N VAL A 94 -5.49 6.65 -0.44
CA VAL A 94 -5.75 8.02 -0.01
C VAL A 94 -4.42 8.76 0.09
N THR A 95 -4.38 9.98 -0.46
CA THR A 95 -3.26 10.89 -0.24
C THR A 95 -3.39 11.51 1.15
N SER A 96 -2.44 11.24 2.04
CA SER A 96 -2.37 11.80 3.39
C SER A 96 -0.93 12.08 3.78
N THR A 97 -0.53 13.35 3.75
CA THR A 97 0.79 13.80 4.21
C THR A 97 0.93 13.62 5.71
N GLU A 98 -0.13 13.92 6.48
CA GLU A 98 -0.12 13.75 7.95
C GLU A 98 0.19 12.31 8.36
N MET A 99 -0.44 11.32 7.73
CA MET A 99 -0.19 9.92 8.05
C MET A 99 1.21 9.47 7.57
N ALA A 100 1.69 9.98 6.44
CA ALA A 100 3.05 9.72 5.97
C ALA A 100 4.10 10.29 6.93
N ASP A 101 3.94 11.53 7.39
CA ASP A 101 4.83 12.17 8.36
C ASP A 101 4.82 11.44 9.70
N ARG A 102 3.64 10.96 10.13
CA ARG A 102 3.48 10.13 11.32
C ARG A 102 4.22 8.80 11.17
N LEU A 103 4.03 8.07 10.07
CA LEU A 103 4.74 6.81 9.81
C LEU A 103 6.25 7.01 9.78
N TYR A 104 6.72 8.05 9.08
CA TYR A 104 8.14 8.38 9.02
C TYR A 104 8.71 8.68 10.42
N SER A 105 8.05 9.54 11.20
CA SER A 105 8.48 9.91 12.55
C SER A 105 8.56 8.71 13.50
N LEU A 106 7.67 7.72 13.32
CA LEU A 106 7.65 6.49 14.11
C LEU A 106 8.70 5.47 13.66
N LEU A 107 9.02 5.41 12.36
CA LEU A 107 9.97 4.45 11.80
C LEU A 107 11.42 4.94 11.89
N ALA A 108 11.68 6.19 11.51
CA ALA A 108 13.01 6.74 11.31
C ALA A 108 14.00 6.49 12.47
N PRO A 109 13.62 6.57 13.75
CA PRO A 109 14.53 6.28 14.87
C PRO A 109 15.03 4.83 14.94
N HIS A 110 14.43 3.91 14.17
CA HIS A 110 14.70 2.48 14.20
C HIS A 110 15.31 1.94 12.90
N LEU A 111 15.32 2.76 11.84
CA LEU A 111 15.79 2.33 10.54
C LEU A 111 17.32 2.33 10.47
N PRO A 112 17.92 1.33 9.80
CA PRO A 112 19.34 1.37 9.48
C PRO A 112 19.61 2.42 8.39
N PRO A 113 20.88 2.81 8.18
CA PRO A 113 21.26 3.46 6.93
C PRO A 113 20.99 2.50 5.76
N PHE A 114 20.46 3.03 4.65
CA PHE A 114 20.07 2.20 3.49
C PHE A 114 21.10 2.31 2.36
N PRO A 115 21.40 1.22 1.64
CA PRO A 115 22.31 1.29 0.50
C PRO A 115 21.72 2.11 -0.65
N TYR A 116 22.59 2.74 -1.44
CA TYR A 116 22.19 3.31 -2.73
C TYR A 116 21.76 2.21 -3.70
N PRO A 117 20.82 2.48 -4.61
CA PRO A 117 20.53 1.56 -5.70
C PRO A 117 21.73 1.51 -6.65
N ALA A 118 21.97 0.35 -7.28
CA ALA A 118 23.10 0.16 -8.20
C ALA A 118 23.23 1.25 -9.28
N SER A 119 22.10 1.82 -9.73
CA SER A 119 22.04 2.88 -10.74
C SER A 119 22.45 4.28 -10.24
N LEU A 120 22.56 4.49 -8.93
CA LEU A 120 22.89 5.78 -8.31
C LEU A 120 24.12 5.71 -7.39
N ARG A 121 24.89 4.62 -7.40
CA ARG A 121 26.10 4.52 -6.58
C ARG A 121 27.03 5.70 -6.88
N ARG A 122 27.37 6.47 -5.86
CA ARG A 122 28.29 7.62 -5.92
C ARG A 122 29.60 7.26 -5.24
N ASP A 123 30.72 7.73 -5.78
CA ASP A 123 32.02 7.58 -5.14
C ASP A 123 31.99 8.27 -3.76
N GLY A 124 32.25 7.51 -2.69
CA GLY A 124 32.44 8.04 -1.34
C GLY A 124 31.23 8.02 -0.38
N ALA A 125 30.06 7.52 -0.78
CA ALA A 125 28.94 7.28 0.14
C ALA A 125 28.19 5.98 -0.19
N ASP A 126 28.32 4.98 0.68
CA ASP A 126 27.70 3.67 0.48
C ASP A 126 26.22 3.64 0.88
N THR A 127 25.81 4.57 1.75
CA THR A 127 24.47 4.59 2.34
C THR A 127 23.84 5.97 2.42
N ARG A 128 22.51 6.02 2.50
CA ARG A 128 21.69 7.23 2.63
C ARG A 128 20.57 7.04 3.64
N ALA A 129 20.13 8.16 4.23
CA ALA A 129 18.97 8.19 5.11
C ALA A 129 17.66 8.23 4.32
N VAL A 130 16.60 7.70 4.93
CA VAL A 130 15.23 7.88 4.42
C VAL A 130 14.84 9.35 4.54
N HIS A 131 14.23 9.90 3.49
CA HIS A 131 13.74 11.27 3.48
C HIS A 131 12.35 11.37 4.11
N SER A 132 11.42 10.51 3.69
CA SER A 132 10.02 10.52 4.14
C SER A 132 9.33 9.18 3.84
N CYS A 133 8.08 9.03 4.25
CA CYS A 133 7.17 8.03 3.69
C CYS A 133 6.36 8.62 2.54
N ASN A 134 5.90 7.76 1.63
CA ASN A 134 5.03 8.14 0.52
C ASN A 134 3.64 8.57 1.05
N SER A 135 3.16 9.73 0.60
CA SER A 135 1.85 10.28 0.97
C SER A 135 0.67 9.48 0.43
N ASN A 136 0.87 8.62 -0.58
CA ASN A 136 -0.16 7.67 -1.03
C ASN A 136 -0.28 6.48 -0.08
N ILE A 137 -1.10 6.66 0.95
CA ILE A 137 -1.41 5.66 1.96
C ILE A 137 -2.44 4.68 1.41
N ARG A 138 -2.13 3.39 1.49
CA ARG A 138 -2.97 2.31 0.99
C ARG A 138 -3.33 1.38 2.11
N VAL A 139 -4.56 0.91 2.14
CA VAL A 139 -4.96 -0.22 2.99
C VAL A 139 -5.49 -1.33 2.13
N TYR A 140 -5.18 -2.57 2.51
CA TYR A 140 -5.60 -3.78 1.81
C TYR A 140 -6.30 -4.73 2.77
N LYS A 141 -7.37 -5.35 2.28
CA LYS A 141 -8.09 -6.44 2.94
C LYS A 141 -8.18 -7.62 1.97
N TYR A 142 -7.73 -8.79 2.42
CA TYR A 142 -7.79 -10.05 1.69
C TYR A 142 -8.61 -11.07 2.48
N THR A 143 -9.67 -11.58 1.88
CA THR A 143 -10.49 -12.69 2.39
C THR A 143 -10.08 -14.03 1.76
N PRO A 144 -10.61 -15.18 2.20
CA PRO A 144 -10.18 -16.47 1.66
C PRO A 144 -10.25 -16.55 0.12
N GLY A 145 -9.19 -17.06 -0.51
CA GLY A 145 -8.97 -17.14 -1.95
C GLY A 145 -8.36 -15.88 -2.59
N GLN A 146 -8.39 -14.74 -1.92
CA GLN A 146 -7.82 -13.49 -2.38
C GLN A 146 -6.29 -13.50 -2.26
N HIS A 147 -5.60 -12.88 -3.23
CA HIS A 147 -4.14 -12.94 -3.37
C HIS A 147 -3.63 -11.80 -4.27
N PHE A 148 -2.31 -11.66 -4.34
CA PHE A 148 -1.63 -10.86 -5.35
C PHE A 148 -0.50 -11.67 -5.95
N GLY A 149 -0.66 -12.15 -7.18
CA GLY A 149 0.31 -13.03 -7.83
C GLY A 149 1.67 -12.38 -8.06
N CYS A 150 2.65 -13.20 -8.46
CA CYS A 150 4.03 -12.81 -8.71
C CYS A 150 4.17 -11.51 -9.55
N HIS A 151 4.84 -10.51 -8.97
CA HIS A 151 5.10 -9.21 -9.59
C HIS A 151 6.41 -8.58 -9.09
N TYR A 152 6.77 -7.47 -9.73
CA TYR A 152 7.76 -6.52 -9.24
C TYR A 152 7.03 -5.22 -8.92
N ASP A 153 7.41 -4.57 -7.82
CA ASP A 153 6.91 -3.25 -7.45
C ASP A 153 7.75 -2.18 -8.17
N ASP A 154 7.09 -1.18 -8.76
CA ASP A 154 7.75 -0.06 -9.43
C ASP A 154 8.03 1.12 -8.48
N ALA A 155 9.07 1.89 -8.81
CA ALA A 155 9.37 3.13 -8.11
C ALA A 155 8.41 4.26 -8.54
N VAL A 156 8.01 5.09 -7.59
CA VAL A 156 7.26 6.33 -7.85
C VAL A 156 8.10 7.54 -7.44
N ARG A 157 7.92 8.65 -8.15
CA ARG A 157 8.56 9.93 -7.80
C ARG A 157 7.50 10.89 -7.30
N ASP A 158 7.74 11.46 -6.13
CA ASP A 158 6.93 12.54 -5.60
C ASP A 158 7.21 13.81 -6.42
N SER A 159 6.16 14.38 -7.01
CA SER A 159 6.29 15.51 -7.94
C SER A 159 6.62 16.84 -7.24
N GLN A 160 6.41 16.94 -5.93
CA GLN A 160 6.63 18.18 -5.17
C GLN A 160 8.04 18.23 -4.62
N THR A 161 8.48 17.15 -3.99
CA THR A 161 9.80 17.02 -3.34
C THR A 161 10.87 16.51 -4.29
N GLY A 162 10.49 15.81 -5.35
CA GLY A 162 11.40 15.06 -6.21
C GLY A 162 11.88 13.74 -5.60
N ALA A 163 11.50 13.41 -4.37
CA ALA A 163 11.92 12.17 -3.72
C ALA A 163 11.40 10.93 -4.48
N ARG A 164 12.17 9.85 -4.48
CA ARG A 164 11.83 8.59 -5.16
C ARG A 164 11.63 7.45 -4.16
N SER A 165 10.60 6.64 -4.37
CA SER A 165 10.40 5.44 -3.55
C SER A 165 11.39 4.34 -3.93
N GLU A 166 12.00 3.69 -2.94
CA GLU A 166 12.96 2.59 -3.16
C GLU A 166 12.66 1.34 -2.32
N TRP A 167 11.86 1.47 -1.27
CA TRP A 167 11.46 0.37 -0.42
C TRP A 167 9.95 0.43 -0.17
N THR A 168 9.26 -0.69 -0.37
CA THR A 168 7.86 -0.83 0.04
C THR A 168 7.81 -1.04 1.56
N LEU A 169 6.89 -0.34 2.23
CA LEU A 169 6.52 -0.57 3.62
C LEU A 169 5.16 -1.25 3.69
N LEU A 170 5.12 -2.47 4.23
CA LEU A 170 3.89 -3.18 4.59
C LEU A 170 3.82 -3.33 6.11
N VAL A 171 2.78 -2.80 6.74
CA VAL A 171 2.48 -3.06 8.15
C VAL A 171 1.37 -4.09 8.23
N TYR A 172 1.66 -5.24 8.80
CA TYR A 172 0.69 -6.32 8.98
C TYR A 172 -0.25 -5.98 10.12
N LEU A 173 -1.51 -5.69 9.80
CA LEU A 173 -2.54 -5.32 10.77
C LEU A 173 -3.28 -6.55 11.32
N SER A 174 -3.17 -7.68 10.63
CA SER A 174 -3.55 -8.99 11.14
C SER A 174 -2.52 -10.03 10.71
N GLY A 175 -2.47 -11.15 11.44
CA GLY A 175 -1.50 -12.21 11.22
C GLY A 175 -1.95 -13.59 11.68
N VAL A 176 -0.98 -14.48 11.87
CA VAL A 176 -1.21 -15.86 12.35
C VAL A 176 -1.94 -15.89 13.70
N GLU A 177 -1.70 -14.88 14.54
CA GLU A 177 -2.34 -14.68 15.84
C GLU A 177 -3.85 -14.38 15.73
N ASP A 178 -4.29 -13.88 14.57
CA ASP A 178 -5.69 -13.59 14.24
C ASP A 178 -6.35 -14.73 13.44
N GLY A 179 -5.66 -15.88 13.31
CA GLY A 179 -6.17 -17.06 12.59
C GLY A 179 -5.98 -16.99 11.07
N VAL A 180 -5.16 -16.06 10.58
CA VAL A 180 -4.80 -16.01 9.15
C VAL A 180 -3.91 -17.21 8.82
N LYS A 181 -4.32 -18.00 7.82
CA LYS A 181 -3.49 -19.06 7.23
C LYS A 181 -3.30 -18.77 5.75
N GLY A 182 -2.10 -18.99 5.22
CA GLY A 182 -1.73 -18.44 3.93
C GLY A 182 -1.61 -16.91 4.00
N GLY A 183 -1.64 -16.23 2.86
CA GLY A 183 -1.56 -14.77 2.81
C GLY A 183 -0.17 -14.21 3.07
N GLU A 184 0.89 -15.00 3.16
CA GLU A 184 2.25 -14.53 3.40
C GLU A 184 2.78 -13.68 2.22
N THR A 185 3.77 -12.82 2.50
CA THR A 185 4.56 -12.20 1.42
C THR A 185 5.72 -13.14 1.09
N VAL A 186 5.78 -13.61 -0.14
CA VAL A 186 6.71 -14.64 -0.60
C VAL A 186 7.64 -14.04 -1.65
N PHE A 187 8.95 -14.14 -1.44
CA PHE A 187 9.99 -13.60 -2.32
C PHE A 187 10.78 -14.72 -3.00
N TYR A 188 11.07 -14.56 -4.28
CA TYR A 188 11.84 -15.52 -5.09
C TYR A 188 13.21 -14.93 -5.41
N THR A 189 14.29 -15.56 -4.95
CA THR A 189 15.67 -15.05 -5.15
C THR A 189 16.26 -15.45 -6.51
N GLY A 190 15.55 -16.25 -7.30
CA GLY A 190 16.00 -16.73 -8.61
C GLY A 190 17.14 -17.75 -8.55
N GLN A 191 17.72 -18.01 -7.37
CA GLN A 191 18.74 -19.04 -7.19
C GLN A 191 18.10 -20.43 -7.34
N LYS A 192 18.54 -21.18 -8.34
CA LYS A 192 18.12 -22.56 -8.55
C LYS A 192 18.85 -23.46 -7.54
N SER A 193 18.10 -24.07 -6.63
CA SER A 193 18.60 -25.15 -5.79
C SER A 193 18.31 -26.51 -6.45
N LYS A 194 18.91 -27.59 -5.92
CA LYS A 194 18.56 -28.98 -6.31
C LYS A 194 17.08 -29.33 -6.07
N ARG A 195 16.34 -28.51 -5.31
CA ARG A 195 14.93 -28.71 -4.95
C ARG A 195 13.97 -27.72 -5.63
N GLY A 196 14.46 -26.83 -6.49
CA GLY A 196 13.67 -25.77 -7.13
C GLY A 196 14.20 -24.36 -6.84
N THR A 197 13.46 -23.33 -7.23
CA THR A 197 13.79 -21.93 -6.93
C THR A 197 13.77 -21.70 -5.42
N GLU A 198 14.81 -21.07 -4.87
CA GLU A 198 14.83 -20.67 -3.48
C GLU A 198 13.80 -19.56 -3.20
N VAL A 199 13.12 -19.70 -2.07
CA VAL A 199 12.01 -18.84 -1.66
C VAL A 199 12.23 -18.37 -0.22
N ILE A 200 11.96 -17.09 0.01
CA ILE A 200 11.96 -16.47 1.33
C ILE A 200 10.53 -16.05 1.64
N THR A 201 9.96 -16.60 2.72
CA THR A 201 8.61 -16.23 3.19
C THR A 201 8.72 -15.32 4.40
N ALA A 202 8.20 -14.10 4.28
CA ALA A 202 8.13 -13.19 5.41
C ALA A 202 7.07 -13.67 6.42
N PRO A 203 7.40 -13.79 7.72
CA PRO A 203 6.43 -14.13 8.76
C PRO A 203 5.27 -13.13 8.79
N LEU A 204 4.03 -13.64 8.72
CA LEU A 204 2.82 -12.83 8.81
C LEU A 204 2.41 -12.64 10.28
N THR A 205 3.25 -11.94 11.03
CA THR A 205 3.07 -11.63 12.46
C THR A 205 2.39 -10.28 12.60
N ARG A 206 1.24 -10.22 13.29
CA ARG A 206 0.50 -8.95 13.49
C ARG A 206 1.38 -7.90 14.16
N GLY A 207 1.30 -6.67 13.68
CA GLY A 207 2.04 -5.52 14.19
C GLY A 207 3.43 -5.34 13.60
N THR A 208 3.89 -6.27 12.77
CA THR A 208 5.20 -6.20 12.13
C THR A 208 5.17 -5.23 10.95
N ALA A 209 6.19 -4.38 10.84
CA ALA A 209 6.49 -3.66 9.61
C ALA A 209 7.52 -4.44 8.78
N LEU A 210 7.14 -4.82 7.57
CA LEU A 210 7.99 -5.39 6.54
C LEU A 210 8.44 -4.28 5.58
N LEU A 211 9.75 -4.18 5.40
CA LEU A 211 10.39 -3.37 4.37
C LEU A 211 11.02 -4.30 3.34
N HIS A 212 10.75 -4.08 2.06
CA HIS A 212 11.48 -4.75 0.99
C HIS A 212 11.83 -3.79 -0.14
N ARG A 213 12.99 -3.96 -0.75
CA ARG A 213 13.38 -3.17 -1.91
C ARG A 213 12.43 -3.39 -3.08
N HIS A 214 12.23 -2.32 -3.84
CA HIS A 214 11.48 -2.35 -5.09
C HIS A 214 12.17 -1.54 -6.21
N GLY A 215 11.52 -1.40 -7.35
CA GLY A 215 12.12 -0.84 -8.55
C GLY A 215 13.15 -1.79 -9.17
N HIS A 216 14.32 -1.27 -9.56
CA HIS A 216 15.33 -2.05 -10.29
C HIS A 216 15.92 -3.21 -9.46
N GLU A 217 15.89 -3.09 -8.13
CA GLU A 217 16.38 -4.11 -7.20
C GLU A 217 15.24 -4.93 -6.58
N CYS A 218 14.04 -4.86 -7.16
CA CYS A 218 12.90 -5.61 -6.66
C CYS A 218 13.12 -7.12 -6.89
N LEU A 219 12.98 -7.91 -5.82
CA LEU A 219 12.80 -9.35 -5.97
C LEU A 219 11.42 -9.64 -6.53
N LEU A 220 11.31 -10.67 -7.37
CA LEU A 220 10.01 -11.21 -7.75
C LEU A 220 9.31 -11.65 -6.46
N HIS A 221 8.07 -11.22 -6.26
CA HIS A 221 7.35 -11.56 -5.05
C HIS A 221 5.84 -11.62 -5.26
N GLU A 222 5.16 -12.28 -4.33
CA GLU A 222 3.70 -12.39 -4.31
C GLU A 222 3.13 -12.26 -2.90
N GLY A 223 1.85 -11.92 -2.82
CA GLY A 223 1.02 -12.20 -1.65
C GLY A 223 0.28 -13.50 -1.88
N SER A 224 0.67 -14.56 -1.18
CA SER A 224 0.09 -15.90 -1.35
C SER A 224 -1.43 -15.87 -1.06
N PRO A 225 -2.21 -16.85 -1.56
CA PRO A 225 -3.63 -16.92 -1.25
C PRO A 225 -3.91 -17.02 0.24
N VAL A 226 -4.85 -16.22 0.73
CA VAL A 226 -5.43 -16.42 2.07
C VAL A 226 -6.25 -17.71 2.04
N ILE A 227 -5.91 -18.66 2.89
CA ILE A 227 -6.62 -19.95 3.02
C ILE A 227 -7.75 -19.83 4.04
N SER A 228 -7.47 -19.19 5.19
CA SER A 228 -8.47 -18.89 6.23
C SER A 228 -8.16 -17.58 6.94
N GLY A 229 -9.16 -17.02 7.61
CA GLY A 229 -9.05 -15.72 8.28
C GLY A 229 -9.18 -14.55 7.31
N THR A 230 -8.76 -13.35 7.74
CA THR A 230 -8.74 -12.16 6.88
C THR A 230 -7.46 -11.37 7.14
N LYS A 231 -6.71 -11.11 6.07
CA LYS A 231 -5.43 -10.39 6.11
C LYS A 231 -5.68 -8.90 5.88
N TYR A 232 -5.18 -8.07 6.78
CA TYR A 232 -5.20 -6.61 6.67
C TYR A 232 -3.78 -6.06 6.61
N ILE A 233 -3.55 -5.09 5.72
CA ILE A 233 -2.24 -4.45 5.54
C ILE A 233 -2.44 -2.94 5.42
N LEU A 234 -1.59 -2.17 6.09
CA LEU A 234 -1.34 -0.76 5.79
C LEU A 234 -0.07 -0.67 4.96
N ARG A 235 -0.09 0.10 3.86
CA ARG A 235 1.05 0.28 2.97
C ARG A 235 1.39 1.75 2.76
N SER A 236 2.69 2.03 2.81
CA SER A 236 3.34 3.21 2.24
C SER A 236 4.65 2.75 1.58
N ASP A 237 5.53 3.66 1.19
CA ASP A 237 6.86 3.34 0.67
C ASP A 237 7.86 4.32 1.31
N LEU A 238 9.11 3.91 1.50
CA LEU A 238 10.18 4.81 1.93
C LEU A 238 10.71 5.59 0.74
N MET A 239 10.77 6.91 0.91
CA MET A 239 11.17 7.88 -0.10
C MET A 239 12.59 8.38 0.18
N PHE A 240 13.36 8.62 -0.88
CA PHE A 240 14.74 9.06 -0.76
C PHE A 240 15.07 10.18 -1.76
N MET A 241 16.02 11.05 -1.39
CA MET A 241 16.54 12.17 -2.20
C MET A 241 17.83 11.79 -2.91
N ASP A 242 17.92 12.03 -4.22
CA ASP A 242 19.04 11.59 -5.08
C ASP A 242 20.41 12.12 -4.64
#